data_AF-A0A1H0CYL5-F1
#
_entry.id   AF-A0A1H0CYL5-F1
#
_cell.length_a   1.000
_cell.length_b   1.000
_cell.length_c   1.000
_cell.angle_alpha   90.00
_cell.angle_beta   90.00
_cell.angle_gamma   90.00
#
_symmetry.space_group_name_H-M   'P 1'
#
loop_
_entity.id
_entity.type
_entity.pdbx_description
1 polymer ?
#
loop_
_entity_poly.entity_id
_entity_poly.type
_entity_poly.pdbx_seq_one_letter_code
_entity_poly.pdbx_strand_id
1 'polypeptide(L)'
;MKKAAYLLLIPIAMLIFFFYFQEAVPGGYAYEESNETLTVYSSYQTEIRSYPLDADSAVALAAATLRNIIDRQQTILFQIPSIVLLIIVFFLYRTKIQSRDYMEMSGRIIYWIVLGFFVVTLAYLIYVFFGMTADIETWIERTDSYLEESQ
;
A
#
# COMPACT_ATOMS: atom_id res chain seq x y z
N MET A 1 -6.62 5.14 -31.19
CA MET A 1 -7.34 4.50 -30.06
C MET A 1 -6.64 3.26 -29.49
N LYS A 2 -6.08 2.33 -30.30
CA LYS A 2 -5.43 1.10 -29.78
C LYS A 2 -4.28 1.34 -28.77
N LYS A 3 -3.45 2.37 -28.96
CA LYS A 3 -2.31 2.70 -28.06
C LYS A 3 -2.73 3.08 -26.62
N ALA A 4 -3.90 3.71 -26.44
CA ALA A 4 -4.38 4.13 -25.13
C ALA A 4 -4.92 2.95 -24.30
N ALA A 5 -5.44 1.91 -24.95
CA ALA A 5 -5.87 0.68 -24.27
C ALA A 5 -4.69 -0.05 -23.61
N TYR A 6 -3.55 -0.16 -24.31
CA TYR A 6 -2.34 -0.77 -23.75
C TYR A 6 -1.78 -0.01 -22.55
N LEU A 7 -1.92 1.33 -22.53
CA LEU A 7 -1.49 2.19 -21.42
C LEU A 7 -2.33 1.99 -20.15
N LEU A 8 -3.59 1.59 -20.27
CA LEU A 8 -4.46 1.26 -19.13
C LEU A 8 -4.24 -0.18 -18.62
N LEU A 9 -3.74 -1.09 -19.46
CA LEU A 9 -3.46 -2.46 -19.05
C LEU A 9 -2.35 -2.56 -17.99
N ILE A 10 -1.34 -1.67 -18.04
CA ILE A 10 -0.24 -1.67 -17.07
C ILE A 10 -0.73 -1.40 -15.62
N PRO A 11 -1.42 -0.29 -15.33
CA PRO A 11 -1.91 -0.04 -13.97
C PRO A 11 -2.98 -1.03 -13.52
N ILE A 12 -3.79 -1.59 -14.44
CA ILE A 12 -4.74 -2.67 -14.11
C ILE A 12 -3.99 -3.95 -13.75
N ALA A 13 -2.96 -4.33 -14.51
CA ALA A 13 -2.11 -5.47 -14.20
C ALA A 13 -1.35 -5.25 -12.88
N MET A 14 -0.91 -4.01 -12.60
CA MET A 14 -0.37 -3.65 -11.29
C MET A 14 -1.41 -3.83 -10.19
N LEU A 15 -2.65 -3.33 -10.34
CA LEU A 15 -3.71 -3.54 -9.35
C LEU A 15 -3.95 -5.03 -9.08
N ILE A 16 -4.01 -5.86 -10.12
CA ILE A 16 -4.15 -7.31 -9.98
C ILE A 16 -2.93 -7.91 -9.28
N PHE A 17 -1.71 -7.50 -9.66
CA PHE A 17 -0.49 -7.93 -9.01
C PHE A 17 -0.46 -7.56 -7.52
N PHE A 18 -0.76 -6.31 -7.17
CA PHE A 18 -0.86 -5.87 -5.77
C PHE A 18 -2.07 -6.47 -5.04
N PHE A 19 -3.06 -7.04 -5.72
CA PHE A 19 -4.16 -7.73 -5.05
C PHE A 19 -3.79 -9.18 -4.71
N TYR A 20 -3.09 -9.87 -5.61
CA TYR A 20 -2.75 -11.29 -5.45
C TYR A 20 -1.33 -11.56 -4.93
N PHE A 21 -0.43 -10.59 -5.01
CA PHE A 21 0.99 -10.73 -4.69
C PHE A 21 1.49 -9.57 -3.82
N GLN A 22 0.74 -9.20 -2.78
CA GLN A 22 1.18 -8.20 -1.79
C GLN A 22 2.49 -8.60 -1.14
N GLU A 23 2.64 -9.90 -0.89
CA GLU A 23 3.85 -10.52 -0.36
C GLU A 23 5.05 -10.39 -1.31
N ALA A 24 4.87 -10.17 -2.62
CA ALA A 24 5.98 -9.98 -3.54
C ALA A 24 6.53 -8.54 -3.56
N VAL A 25 5.89 -7.62 -2.83
CA VAL A 25 6.32 -6.22 -2.77
C VAL A 25 7.42 -6.06 -1.73
N PRO A 26 8.62 -5.55 -2.11
CA PRO A 26 9.69 -5.32 -1.16
C PRO A 26 9.23 -4.42 0.00
N GLY A 27 9.50 -4.86 1.23
CA GLY A 27 9.11 -4.14 2.45
C GLY A 27 7.62 -4.26 2.83
N GLY A 28 6.83 -5.02 2.06
CA GLY A 28 5.47 -5.41 2.39
C GLY A 28 5.44 -6.56 3.39
N TYR A 29 4.45 -6.55 4.28
CA TYR A 29 4.19 -7.59 5.25
C TYR A 29 2.81 -8.20 5.02
N ALA A 30 2.66 -9.46 5.43
CA ALA A 30 1.40 -10.17 5.47
C ALA A 30 1.28 -10.93 6.79
N TYR A 31 0.07 -11.35 7.11
CA TYR A 31 -0.16 -12.24 8.26
C TYR A 31 -1.16 -13.33 7.90
N GLU A 32 -1.02 -14.46 8.58
CA GLU A 32 -2.02 -15.51 8.64
C GLU A 32 -2.49 -15.62 10.09
N GLU A 33 -3.81 -15.67 10.29
CA GLU A 33 -4.42 -15.86 11.59
C GLU A 33 -5.04 -17.25 11.63
N SER A 34 -4.46 -18.13 12.44
CA SER A 34 -5.05 -19.41 12.82
C SER A 34 -5.63 -19.26 14.23
N ASN A 35 -6.63 -20.05 14.61
CA ASN A 35 -7.49 -19.87 15.81
C ASN A 35 -6.80 -19.34 17.10
N GLU A 36 -5.52 -19.65 17.32
CA GLU A 36 -4.76 -19.25 18.51
C GLU A 36 -3.41 -18.57 18.17
N THR A 37 -3.09 -18.34 16.90
CA THR A 37 -1.78 -17.83 16.48
C THR A 37 -1.86 -16.81 15.35
N LEU A 38 -1.09 -15.73 15.49
CA LEU A 38 -0.81 -14.78 14.42
C LEU A 38 0.58 -15.05 13.84
N THR A 39 0.65 -15.57 12.63
CA THR A 39 1.91 -15.77 11.90
C THR A 39 2.17 -14.59 10.98
N VAL A 40 3.33 -13.97 11.10
CA VAL A 40 3.72 -12.78 10.33
C VAL A 40 4.77 -13.16 9.30
N TYR A 41 4.53 -12.72 8.06
CA TYR A 41 5.39 -12.94 6.92
C TYR A 41 5.96 -11.60 6.43
N SER A 42 7.26 -11.60 6.10
CA SER A 42 7.86 -10.51 5.34
C SER A 42 7.70 -10.76 3.84
N SER A 43 8.03 -9.75 3.05
CA SER A 43 8.07 -9.87 1.59
C SER A 43 8.81 -11.14 1.15
N TYR A 44 8.29 -11.82 0.13
CA TYR A 44 8.70 -13.14 -0.38
C TYR A 44 8.30 -14.35 0.47
N GLN A 45 7.21 -14.24 1.26
CA GLN A 45 6.66 -15.36 2.05
C GLN A 45 7.66 -15.93 3.06
N THR A 46 8.62 -15.11 3.50
CA THR A 46 9.54 -15.55 4.54
C THR A 46 8.83 -15.37 5.87
N GLU A 47 8.47 -16.49 6.51
CA GLU A 47 7.94 -16.49 7.87
C GLU A 47 8.96 -15.79 8.79
N ILE A 48 8.48 -14.77 9.49
CA ILE A 48 9.30 -14.05 10.47
C ILE A 48 9.11 -14.71 11.83
N ARG A 49 7.86 -14.79 12.27
CA ARG A 49 7.50 -15.23 13.62
C ARG A 49 6.01 -15.55 13.72
N SER A 50 5.69 -16.42 14.68
CA SER A 50 4.33 -16.78 15.05
C SER A 50 4.09 -16.38 16.51
N TYR A 51 3.00 -15.65 16.76
CA TYR A 51 2.64 -15.12 18.07
C TYR A 51 1.38 -15.80 18.60
N PRO A 52 1.40 -16.38 19.80
CA PRO A 52 0.20 -16.89 20.45
C PRO A 52 -0.75 -15.73 20.80
N LEU A 53 -2.00 -15.85 20.38
CA LEU A 53 -3.07 -14.88 20.65
C LEU A 53 -3.75 -15.13 22.01
N ASP A 54 -3.53 -16.30 22.60
CA ASP A 54 -4.01 -16.74 23.91
C ASP A 54 -3.01 -16.50 25.05
N ALA A 55 -1.82 -15.96 24.73
CA ALA A 55 -0.78 -15.61 25.69
C ALA A 55 -1.14 -14.36 26.52
N ASP A 56 -0.21 -13.94 27.41
CA ASP A 56 -0.37 -12.76 28.25
C ASP A 56 -0.96 -11.56 27.48
N SER A 57 -1.81 -10.80 28.16
CA SER A 57 -2.49 -9.61 27.67
C SER A 57 -1.58 -8.64 26.90
N ALA A 58 -0.29 -8.54 27.25
CA ALA A 58 0.68 -7.70 26.54
C ALA A 58 1.07 -8.26 25.16
N VAL A 59 1.30 -9.57 25.04
CA VAL A 59 1.65 -10.24 23.77
C VAL A 59 0.45 -10.21 22.83
N ALA A 60 -0.75 -10.54 23.33
CA ALA A 60 -1.97 -10.51 22.54
C ALA A 60 -2.30 -9.09 22.03
N LEU A 61 -2.11 -8.06 22.86
CA LEU A 61 -2.30 -6.66 22.46
C LEU A 61 -1.29 -6.20 21.41
N ALA A 62 -0.02 -6.59 21.56
CA ALA A 62 1.03 -6.26 20.61
C ALA A 62 0.80 -6.96 19.25
N ALA A 63 0.41 -8.24 19.27
CA ALA A 63 0.03 -8.99 18.07
C ALA A 63 -1.19 -8.37 17.36
N ALA A 64 -2.23 -7.98 18.10
CA ALA A 64 -3.40 -7.29 17.53
C ALA A 64 -3.03 -5.91 16.94
N THR A 65 -2.06 -5.21 17.54
CA THR A 65 -1.55 -3.94 17.01
C THR A 65 -0.76 -4.17 15.71
N LEU A 66 0.12 -5.18 15.71
CA LEU A 66 0.89 -5.59 14.54
C LEU A 66 -0.01 -5.93 13.35
N ARG A 67 -1.07 -6.71 13.59
CA ARG A 67 -2.12 -7.00 12.60
C ARG A 67 -2.71 -5.73 11.99
N ASN A 68 -3.15 -4.78 12.82
CA ASN A 68 -3.73 -3.52 12.36
C ASN A 68 -2.76 -2.68 11.52
N ILE A 69 -1.47 -2.68 11.86
CA ILE A 69 -0.46 -1.96 11.09
C ILE A 69 -0.24 -2.63 9.73
N ILE A 70 -0.20 -3.97 9.69
CA ILE A 70 -0.07 -4.73 8.44
C ILE A 70 -1.30 -4.50 7.54
N ASP A 71 -2.53 -4.59 8.05
CA ASP A 71 -3.76 -4.31 7.29
C ASP A 71 -3.76 -2.92 6.66
N ARG A 72 -3.28 -1.91 7.41
CA ARG A 72 -3.12 -0.55 6.89
C ARG A 72 -2.04 -0.47 5.81
N GLN A 73 -0.92 -1.17 5.99
CA GLN A 73 0.16 -1.19 4.99
C GLN A 73 -0.33 -1.81 3.67
N GLN A 74 -1.08 -2.91 3.75
CA GLN A 74 -1.72 -3.57 2.61
C GLN A 74 -2.73 -2.66 1.90
N THR A 75 -3.50 -1.88 2.68
CA THR A 75 -4.41 -0.87 2.12
C THR A 75 -3.63 0.19 1.31
N ILE A 76 -2.51 0.67 1.82
CA ILE A 76 -1.66 1.65 1.11
C ILE A 76 -1.07 1.03 -0.17
N LEU A 77 -0.61 -0.23 -0.10
CA LEU A 77 -0.13 -0.97 -1.27
C LEU A 77 -1.18 -1.07 -2.38
N PHE A 78 -2.47 -1.13 -2.05
CA PHE A 78 -3.56 -1.07 -3.03
C PHE A 78 -3.86 0.36 -3.53
N GLN A 79 -3.69 1.38 -2.67
CA GLN A 79 -3.92 2.77 -3.05
C GLN A 79 -2.87 3.32 -4.02
N ILE A 80 -1.61 2.94 -3.88
CA ILE A 80 -0.51 3.37 -4.77
C ILE A 80 -0.83 3.13 -6.25
N PRO A 81 -1.10 1.89 -6.72
CA PRO A 81 -1.44 1.64 -8.13
C PRO A 81 -2.76 2.29 -8.55
N SER A 82 -3.71 2.49 -7.62
CA SER A 82 -4.95 3.22 -7.88
C SER A 82 -4.69 4.69 -8.23
N ILE A 83 -3.80 5.36 -7.49
CA ILE A 83 -3.39 6.74 -7.79
C ILE A 83 -2.61 6.80 -9.11
N VAL A 84 -1.73 5.82 -9.38
CA VAL A 84 -1.02 5.73 -10.67
C VAL A 84 -2.00 5.59 -11.84
N LEU A 85 -3.05 4.78 -11.69
CA LEU A 85 -4.12 4.66 -12.69
C LEU A 85 -4.82 5.99 -12.93
N LEU A 86 -5.16 6.73 -11.86
CA LEU A 86 -5.78 8.05 -11.97
C LEU A 86 -4.88 9.04 -12.72
N ILE A 87 -3.58 9.05 -12.42
CA ILE A 87 -2.59 9.88 -13.14
C ILE A 87 -2.60 9.54 -14.63
N ILE A 88 -2.54 8.25 -15.00
CA ILE A 88 -2.52 7.79 -16.40
C ILE A 88 -3.83 8.19 -17.11
N VAL A 89 -4.98 7.95 -16.49
CA VAL A 89 -6.30 8.34 -17.03
C VAL A 89 -6.34 9.85 -17.26
N PHE A 90 -5.81 10.63 -16.33
CA PHE A 90 -5.75 12.08 -16.42
C PHE A 90 -4.87 12.54 -17.59
N PHE A 91 -3.69 11.94 -17.78
CA PHE A 91 -2.83 12.18 -18.95
C PHE A 91 -3.52 11.83 -20.27
N LEU A 92 -4.25 10.71 -20.32
CA LEU A 92 -5.00 10.33 -21.51
C LEU A 92 -6.14 11.32 -21.80
N TYR A 93 -6.82 11.81 -20.76
CA TYR A 93 -7.91 12.79 -20.89
C TYR A 93 -7.42 14.13 -21.47
N ARG A 94 -6.19 14.56 -21.13
CA ARG A 94 -5.55 15.76 -21.72
C ARG A 94 -5.58 15.75 -23.25
N THR A 95 -5.36 14.60 -23.87
CA THR A 95 -5.28 14.48 -25.34
C THR A 95 -6.61 14.72 -26.05
N LYS A 96 -7.74 14.73 -25.34
CA LYS A 96 -9.08 14.96 -25.90
C LYS A 96 -9.58 16.42 -25.80
N ILE A 97 -8.95 17.26 -24.98
CA ILE A 97 -9.46 18.62 -24.64
C ILE A 97 -8.92 19.72 -25.57
N GLN A 98 -7.92 19.44 -26.42
CA GLN A 98 -7.17 20.43 -27.22
C GLN A 98 -7.94 21.12 -28.39
N SER A 99 -9.24 21.42 -28.29
CA SER A 99 -9.99 21.98 -29.44
C SER A 99 -10.76 23.29 -29.24
N ARG A 100 -10.65 24.02 -28.12
CA ARG A 100 -11.36 25.33 -27.98
C ARG A 100 -10.60 26.40 -27.17
N ASP A 101 -10.14 27.42 -27.91
CA ASP A 101 -9.08 28.41 -27.60
C ASP A 101 -9.18 29.28 -26.34
N TYR A 102 -10.32 29.42 -25.65
CA TYR A 102 -10.41 30.32 -24.47
C TYR A 102 -10.69 29.60 -23.14
N MET A 103 -11.28 28.40 -23.16
CA MET A 103 -11.35 27.52 -21.98
C MET A 103 -10.04 26.74 -21.75
N GLU A 104 -9.10 26.79 -22.70
CA GLU A 104 -7.85 26.05 -22.64
C GLU A 104 -6.87 26.56 -21.58
N MET A 105 -6.78 27.87 -21.32
CA MET A 105 -5.78 28.39 -20.37
C MET A 105 -6.16 28.02 -18.92
N SER A 106 -7.41 28.27 -18.52
CA SER A 106 -7.94 27.84 -17.22
C SER A 106 -8.00 26.32 -17.09
N GLY A 107 -8.38 25.61 -18.16
CA GLY A 107 -8.39 24.14 -18.20
C GLY A 107 -6.99 23.52 -18.06
N ARG A 108 -5.95 24.14 -18.65
CA ARG A 108 -4.55 23.72 -18.48
C ARG A 108 -4.07 23.95 -17.04
N ILE A 109 -4.43 25.07 -16.41
CA ILE A 109 -4.05 25.33 -15.01
C ILE A 109 -4.71 24.32 -14.07
N ILE A 110 -6.03 24.11 -14.20
CA ILE A 110 -6.77 23.11 -13.40
C ILE A 110 -6.18 21.72 -13.62
N TYR A 111 -5.84 21.37 -14.86
CA TYR A 111 -5.15 20.13 -15.18
C TYR A 111 -3.85 19.98 -14.37
N TRP A 112 -2.97 20.98 -14.40
CA TRP A 112 -1.70 20.89 -13.67
C TRP A 112 -1.88 20.84 -12.15
N ILE A 113 -2.88 21.53 -11.60
CA ILE A 113 -3.21 21.48 -10.17
C ILE A 113 -3.66 20.07 -9.76
N VAL A 114 -4.61 19.48 -10.49
CA VAL A 114 -5.13 18.14 -10.19
C VAL A 114 -4.04 17.07 -10.38
N LEU A 115 -3.24 17.19 -11.44
CA LEU A 115 -2.10 16.30 -11.65
C LEU A 115 -1.07 16.45 -10.51
N GLY A 116 -0.76 17.68 -10.11
CA GLY A 116 0.13 17.97 -8.99
C GLY A 116 -0.37 17.36 -7.68
N PHE A 117 -1.67 17.47 -7.41
CA PHE A 117 -2.32 16.83 -6.27
C PHE A 117 -2.09 15.31 -6.30
N PHE A 118 -2.36 14.63 -7.41
CA PHE A 118 -2.15 13.17 -7.49
C PHE A 118 -0.68 12.77 -7.30
N VAL A 119 0.27 13.53 -7.84
CA VAL A 119 1.70 13.26 -7.66
C VAL A 119 2.12 13.43 -6.21
N VAL A 120 1.65 14.49 -5.54
CA VAL A 120 1.91 14.72 -4.11
C VAL A 120 1.27 13.62 -3.26
N THR A 121 0.03 13.23 -3.56
CA THR A 121 -0.64 12.11 -2.88
C THR A 121 0.14 10.81 -3.08
N LEU A 122 0.60 10.51 -4.30
CA LEU A 122 1.41 9.32 -4.57
C LEU A 122 2.71 9.32 -3.75
N ALA A 123 3.43 10.45 -3.74
CA ALA A 123 4.65 10.60 -2.96
C ALA A 123 4.39 10.43 -1.45
N TYR A 124 3.29 10.99 -0.95
CA TYR A 124 2.86 10.83 0.45
C TYR A 124 2.55 9.36 0.78
N LEU A 125 1.80 8.65 -0.07
CA LEU A 125 1.51 7.23 0.14
C LEU A 125 2.77 6.37 0.18
N ILE A 126 3.73 6.63 -0.71
CA ILE A 126 5.03 5.94 -0.71
C ILE A 126 5.80 6.23 0.57
N TYR A 127 5.82 7.49 1.01
CA TYR A 127 6.46 7.88 2.27
C TYR A 127 5.84 7.17 3.49
N VAL A 128 4.51 7.16 3.58
CA VAL A 128 3.79 6.47 4.66
C VAL A 128 4.05 4.96 4.60
N PHE A 129 4.05 4.35 3.40
CA PHE A 129 4.34 2.92 3.24
C PHE A 129 5.70 2.53 3.86
N PHE A 130 6.76 3.26 3.52
CA PHE A 130 8.09 2.99 4.08
C PHE A 130 8.18 3.30 5.58
N GLY A 131 7.47 4.32 6.05
CA GLY A 131 7.35 4.60 7.49
C GLY A 131 6.71 3.44 8.25
N MET A 132 5.64 2.86 7.69
CA MET A 132 4.95 1.73 8.29
C MET A 132 5.80 0.45 8.32
N THR A 133 6.67 0.22 7.34
CA THR A 133 7.63 -0.90 7.38
C THR A 133 8.50 -0.84 8.64
N ALA A 134 9.03 0.35 8.98
CA ALA A 134 9.83 0.54 10.19
C ALA A 134 8.99 0.38 11.48
N ASP A 135 7.73 0.83 11.46
CA ASP A 135 6.81 0.63 12.59
C ASP A 135 6.53 -0.86 12.83
N ILE A 136 6.32 -1.64 11.76
CA ILE A 136 6.08 -3.08 11.83
C ILE A 136 7.28 -3.79 12.46
N GLU A 137 8.51 -3.49 12.00
CA GLU A 137 9.74 -4.05 12.58
C GLU A 137 9.87 -3.72 14.07
N THR A 138 9.60 -2.47 14.46
CA THR A 138 9.60 -2.05 15.86
C THR A 138 8.57 -2.82 16.69
N TRP A 139 7.39 -3.09 16.15
CA TRP A 139 6.35 -3.85 16.84
C TRP A 139 6.65 -5.34 16.91
N ILE A 140 7.32 -5.92 15.91
CA ILE A 140 7.86 -7.28 15.97
C ILE A 140 8.84 -7.40 17.14
N GLU A 141 9.84 -6.50 17.22
CA GLU A 141 10.82 -6.49 18.30
C GLU A 141 10.18 -6.35 19.69
N ARG A 142 9.16 -5.48 19.82
CA ARG A 142 8.41 -5.34 21.09
C ARG A 142 7.63 -6.59 21.44
N THR A 143 6.93 -7.18 20.47
CA THR A 143 6.15 -8.40 20.71
C THR A 143 7.07 -9.54 21.14
N ASP A 144 8.27 -9.64 20.54
CA ASP A 144 9.30 -10.61 20.92
C ASP A 144 9.76 -10.39 22.37
N SER A 145 10.03 -9.15 22.79
CA SER A 145 10.42 -8.86 24.17
C SER A 145 9.36 -9.25 25.20
N TYR A 146 8.08 -9.04 24.91
CA TYR A 146 6.99 -9.46 25.81
C TYR A 146 6.84 -10.97 25.88
N LEU A 147 7.08 -11.67 24.77
CA LEU A 147 7.05 -13.12 24.74
C LEU A 147 8.18 -13.71 25.62
N GLU A 148 9.38 -13.15 25.54
CA GLU A 148 10.53 -13.54 26.38
C GLU A 148 10.27 -13.26 27.87
N GLU A 149 9.65 -12.12 28.22
CA GLU A 149 9.31 -11.78 29.61
C GLU A 149 8.22 -12.68 30.21
N SER A 150 7.40 -13.32 29.38
CA SER A 150 6.29 -14.19 29.79
C SER A 150 6.65 -15.67 30.00
N GLN A 151 7.89 -16.07 29.68
CA GLN A 151 8.43 -17.43 29.82
C GLN A 151 9.21 -17.62 31.13
#